data_AF-A0A2R6Y3Q7-F1
#
_entry.id   AF-A0A2R6Y3Q7-F1
#
_cell.length_a   1.000
_cell.length_b   1.000
_cell.length_c   1.000
_cell.angle_alpha   90.00
_cell.angle_beta   90.00
_cell.angle_gamma   90.00
#
_symmetry.space_group_name_H-M   'P 1'
#
loop_
_entity.id
_entity.type
_entity.pdbx_description
1 polymer ?
#
loop_
_entity_poly.entity_id
_entity_poly.type
_entity_poly.pdbx_seq_one_letter_code
_entity_poly.pdbx_strand_id
1 'polypeptide(L)'
;MMENLDVECAKLGEELAELADAKLLTDALAVLQEQGLYAFFLYLKVQKEKGEKIKELCTDFLEKTSGKNLLSLKSQPGYEFELVKTLAANLDDLLFARDLLLQAIMYGRYHAKVKKEA
;
A
#
# COMPACT_ATOMS: atom_id res chain seq x y z
N MET A 1 -20.64 -3.11 9.36
CA MET A 1 -21.11 -3.00 7.96
C MET A 1 -19.95 -3.50 7.11
N MET A 2 -20.15 -4.49 6.25
CA MET A 2 -19.04 -5.00 5.42
C MET A 2 -18.74 -3.92 4.38
N GLU A 3 -17.68 -3.14 4.59
CA GLU A 3 -17.24 -2.14 3.62
C GLU A 3 -16.86 -2.87 2.31
N ASN A 4 -17.24 -2.30 1.17
CA ASN A 4 -16.86 -2.87 -0.13
C ASN A 4 -15.36 -2.63 -0.34
N LEU A 5 -14.55 -3.66 -0.10
CA LEU A 5 -13.10 -3.59 -0.15
C LEU A 5 -12.57 -3.12 -1.51
N ASP A 6 -13.23 -3.48 -2.61
CA ASP A 6 -12.81 -3.03 -3.94
C ASP A 6 -12.95 -1.50 -4.10
N VAL A 7 -14.03 -0.94 -3.56
CA VAL A 7 -14.23 0.53 -3.52
C VAL A 7 -13.18 1.21 -2.64
N GLU A 8 -12.83 0.62 -1.50
CA GLU A 8 -11.79 1.18 -0.64
C GLU A 8 -10.40 1.09 -1.30
N CYS A 9 -10.10 0.02 -2.03
CA CYS A 9 -8.91 -0.06 -2.88
C CYS A 9 -8.90 1.02 -3.97
N ALA A 10 -10.04 1.29 -4.61
CA ALA A 10 -10.15 2.33 -5.63
C ALA A 10 -9.89 3.73 -5.05
N LYS A 11 -10.46 4.05 -3.88
CA LYS A 11 -10.22 5.31 -3.16
C LYS A 11 -8.75 5.49 -2.80
N LEU A 12 -8.13 4.45 -2.22
CA LEU A 12 -6.69 4.47 -1.95
C LEU A 12 -5.92 4.70 -3.25
N GLY A 13 -6.28 4.00 -4.33
CA GLY A 13 -5.67 4.20 -5.64
C GLY A 13 -5.74 5.66 -6.13
N GLU A 14 -6.88 6.31 -6.00
CA GLU A 14 -7.05 7.73 -6.33
C GLU A 14 -6.10 8.64 -5.52
N GLU A 15 -5.99 8.42 -4.21
CA GLU A 15 -5.07 9.15 -3.33
C GLU A 15 -3.61 8.92 -3.72
N LEU A 16 -3.23 7.67 -4.01
CA LEU A 16 -1.88 7.31 -4.47
C LEU A 16 -1.52 8.04 -5.77
N ALA A 17 -2.49 8.22 -6.67
CA ALA A 17 -2.31 8.93 -7.94
C ALA A 17 -2.17 10.45 -7.79
N GLU A 18 -2.47 11.05 -6.62
CA GLU A 18 -2.09 12.44 -6.32
C GLU A 18 -0.60 12.57 -5.93
N LEU A 19 -0.03 11.51 -5.37
CA LEU A 19 1.32 11.52 -4.80
C LEU A 19 2.39 11.03 -5.78
N ALA A 20 2.02 10.10 -6.68
CA ALA A 20 2.93 9.46 -7.59
C ALA A 20 2.39 9.38 -9.02
N ASP A 21 3.33 9.39 -9.97
CA ASP A 21 3.03 9.16 -11.37
C ASP A 21 2.83 7.66 -11.66
N ALA A 22 2.31 7.38 -12.86
CA ALA A 22 2.06 6.02 -13.29
C ALA A 22 3.34 5.15 -13.35
N LYS A 23 4.53 5.75 -13.49
CA LYS A 23 5.79 5.01 -13.55
C LYS A 23 6.15 4.49 -12.17
N LEU A 24 6.19 5.35 -11.15
CA LEU A 24 6.47 4.95 -9.77
C LEU A 24 5.47 3.90 -9.29
N LEU A 25 4.17 4.10 -9.55
CA LEU A 25 3.15 3.10 -9.18
C LEU A 25 3.32 1.78 -9.93
N THR A 26 3.77 1.79 -11.19
CA THR A 26 4.06 0.56 -11.94
C THR A 26 5.26 -0.19 -11.36
N ASP A 27 6.34 0.54 -11.04
CA ASP A 27 7.55 -0.04 -10.45
C ASP A 27 7.24 -0.63 -9.06
N ALA A 28 6.48 0.11 -8.23
CA ALA A 28 6.05 -0.36 -6.91
C ALA A 28 5.13 -1.60 -7.01
N LEU A 29 4.21 -1.61 -7.97
CA LEU A 29 3.34 -2.76 -8.25
C LEU A 29 4.16 -3.99 -8.62
N ALA A 30 5.16 -3.84 -9.51
CA ALA A 30 6.04 -4.94 -9.91
C ALA A 30 6.81 -5.52 -8.73
N VAL A 31 7.37 -4.68 -7.85
CA VAL A 31 8.05 -5.15 -6.63
C VAL A 31 7.08 -5.92 -5.73
N LEU A 32 5.86 -5.42 -5.52
CA LEU A 32 4.87 -6.10 -4.69
C LEU A 32 4.43 -7.46 -5.28
N GLN A 33 4.26 -7.53 -6.61
CA GLN A 33 3.89 -8.75 -7.31
C GLN A 33 4.96 -9.84 -7.17
N GLU A 34 6.21 -9.49 -7.40
CA GLU A 34 7.34 -10.43 -7.49
C GLU A 34 7.98 -10.75 -6.13
N GLN A 35 8.04 -9.78 -5.22
CA GLN A 35 8.86 -9.86 -4.00
C GLN A 35 8.06 -9.69 -2.70
N GLY A 36 6.79 -9.29 -2.79
CA GLY A 36 5.88 -9.17 -1.64
C GLY A 36 6.04 -7.89 -0.80
N LEU A 37 5.30 -7.83 0.32
CA LEU A 37 5.11 -6.60 1.12
C LEU A 37 6.41 -6.03 1.69
N TYR A 38 7.31 -6.87 2.18
CA TYR A 38 8.56 -6.39 2.78
C TYR A 38 9.41 -5.62 1.75
N ALA A 39 9.61 -6.22 0.57
CA ALA A 39 10.37 -5.59 -0.51
C ALA A 39 9.65 -4.35 -1.05
N PHE A 40 8.32 -4.37 -1.11
CA PHE A 40 7.51 -3.21 -1.49
C PHE A 40 7.77 -2.00 -0.57
N PHE A 41 7.70 -2.17 0.75
CA PHE A 41 7.97 -1.08 1.68
C PHE A 41 9.43 -0.63 1.67
N LEU A 42 10.37 -1.56 1.47
CA LEU A 42 11.78 -1.22 1.27
C LEU A 42 12.01 -0.38 0.00
N TYR A 43 11.33 -0.73 -1.10
CA TYR A 43 11.36 0.05 -2.34
C TYR A 43 10.83 1.47 -2.13
N LEU A 44 9.70 1.62 -1.42
CA LEU A 44 9.14 2.95 -1.14
C LEU A 44 10.11 3.82 -0.34
N LYS A 45 10.85 3.26 0.62
CA LYS A 45 11.86 3.99 1.40
C LYS A 45 12.95 4.62 0.51
N VAL A 46 13.28 4.00 -0.62
CA VAL A 46 14.25 4.54 -1.59
C VAL A 46 13.69 5.75 -2.36
N GLN A 47 12.35 5.86 -2.49
CA GLN A 47 11.67 6.94 -3.19
C GLN A 47 11.52 8.24 -2.37
N LYS A 48 12.14 8.32 -1.19
CA LYS A 48 12.17 9.52 -0.31
C LYS A 48 10.75 10.03 0.01
N GLU A 49 10.51 11.34 -0.07
CA GLU A 49 9.27 11.99 0.36
C GLU A 49 8.00 11.36 -0.24
N LYS A 50 7.99 11.07 -1.54
CA LYS A 50 6.83 10.43 -2.19
C LYS A 50 6.61 9.03 -1.65
N GLY A 51 7.69 8.28 -1.48
CA GLY A 51 7.66 6.93 -0.93
C GLY A 51 7.15 6.88 0.51
N GLU A 52 7.57 7.83 1.35
CA GLU A 52 7.11 7.94 2.73
C GLU A 52 5.61 8.20 2.82
N LYS A 53 5.07 9.12 1.99
CA LYS A 53 3.62 9.40 1.97
C LYS A 53 2.81 8.21 1.46
N ILE A 54 3.27 7.53 0.41
CA ILE A 54 2.62 6.30 -0.10
C ILE A 54 2.66 5.21 0.96
N LYS A 55 3.80 5.04 1.63
CA LYS A 55 3.98 4.07 2.71
C LYS A 55 2.95 4.32 3.81
N GLU A 56 2.81 5.56 4.28
CA GLU A 56 1.84 5.94 5.30
C GLU A 56 0.40 5.58 4.90
N LEU A 57 -0.03 5.96 3.68
CA LEU A 57 -1.37 5.60 3.19
C LEU A 57 -1.58 4.09 3.12
N CYS A 58 -0.61 3.34 2.61
CA CYS A 58 -0.69 1.89 2.52
C CYS A 58 -0.74 1.22 3.89
N THR A 59 0.05 1.68 4.86
CA THR A 59 0.02 1.11 6.21
C THR A 59 -1.30 1.40 6.91
N ASP A 60 -1.83 2.62 6.77
CA ASP A 60 -3.09 3.03 7.38
C ASP A 60 -4.27 2.23 6.83
N PHE A 61 -4.26 2.02 5.51
CA PHE A 61 -5.24 1.18 4.85
C PHE A 61 -5.20 -0.27 5.33
N LEU A 62 -4.00 -0.85 5.49
CA LEU A 62 -3.84 -2.21 5.99
C LEU A 62 -4.26 -2.35 7.46
N GLU A 63 -3.97 -1.38 8.32
CA GLU A 63 -4.48 -1.39 9.70
C GLU A 63 -6.01 -1.37 9.74
N LYS A 64 -6.62 -0.45 8.97
CA LYS A 64 -8.08 -0.31 8.89
C LYS A 64 -8.75 -1.62 8.42
N THR A 65 -8.18 -2.27 7.41
CA THR A 65 -8.79 -3.43 6.74
C THR A 65 -8.49 -4.76 7.42
N SER A 66 -7.31 -4.93 8.03
CA SER A 66 -6.93 -6.16 8.74
C SER A 66 -7.53 -6.25 10.15
N GLY A 67 -8.03 -5.15 10.70
CA GLY A 67 -8.49 -5.08 12.09
C GLY A 67 -7.36 -5.23 13.11
N LYS A 68 -6.10 -5.28 12.67
CA LYS A 68 -4.92 -5.30 13.54
C LYS A 68 -4.55 -3.87 13.89
N ASN A 69 -4.79 -3.50 15.14
CA ASN A 69 -4.47 -2.18 15.64
C ASN A 69 -3.02 -2.17 16.16
N LEU A 70 -2.12 -1.55 15.42
CA LEU A 70 -0.72 -1.32 15.81
C LEU A 70 -0.44 0.17 16.02
N LEU A 71 -1.46 0.96 16.35
CA LEU A 71 -1.37 2.42 16.49
C LEU A 71 -0.28 2.87 17.47
N SER A 72 0.02 2.06 18.49
CA SER A 72 1.09 2.34 19.46
C SER A 72 2.50 2.30 18.86
N LEU A 73 2.67 1.65 17.71
CA LEU A 73 3.95 1.52 17.00
C LEU A 73 4.06 2.48 15.82
N LYS A 74 2.99 3.15 15.41
CA LYS A 74 2.95 3.99 14.19
C LYS A 74 3.99 5.12 14.19
N SER A 75 4.31 5.67 15.36
CA SER A 75 5.33 6.72 15.52
C SER A 75 6.78 6.19 15.53
N GLN A 76 6.98 4.88 15.51
CA GLN A 76 8.32 4.28 15.57
C GLN A 76 8.94 4.15 14.17
N PRO A 77 10.24 4.46 14.02
CA PRO A 77 10.95 4.20 12.76
C PRO A 77 10.87 2.72 12.39
N GLY A 78 10.50 2.41 11.14
CA GLY A 78 10.38 1.04 10.66
C GLY A 78 9.07 0.33 11.04
N TYR A 79 8.06 1.09 11.48
CA TYR A 79 6.71 0.61 11.76
C TYR A 79 6.14 -0.28 10.65
N GLU A 80 6.37 0.06 9.38
CA GLU A 80 5.94 -0.71 8.22
C GLU A 80 6.46 -2.17 8.25
N PHE A 81 7.65 -2.40 8.80
CA PHE A 81 8.23 -3.73 8.91
C PHE A 81 7.66 -4.52 10.09
N GLU A 82 7.30 -3.85 11.18
CA GLU A 82 6.58 -4.48 12.30
C GLU A 82 5.16 -4.87 11.90
N LEU A 83 4.49 -4.04 11.09
CA LEU A 83 3.21 -4.39 10.47
C LEU A 83 3.35 -5.64 9.60
N VAL A 84 4.36 -5.69 8.71
CA VAL A 84 4.60 -6.88 7.86
C VAL A 84 4.88 -8.12 8.70
N LYS A 85 5.69 -8.03 9.76
CA LYS A 85 5.92 -9.15 10.69
C LYS A 85 4.63 -9.62 11.36
N THR A 86 3.78 -8.68 11.78
CA THR A 86 2.50 -8.96 12.44
C THR A 86 1.50 -9.61 11.49
N LEU A 87 1.47 -9.19 10.23
CA LEU A 87 0.67 -9.84 9.19
C LEU A 87 1.23 -11.23 8.87
N ALA A 88 2.54 -11.36 8.71
CA ALA A 88 3.22 -12.64 8.41
C ALA A 88 3.11 -13.71 9.50
N ALA A 89 2.66 -13.36 10.72
CA ALA A 89 2.30 -14.34 11.75
C ALA A 89 1.13 -15.25 11.34
N ASN A 90 0.32 -14.83 10.36
CA ASN A 90 -0.74 -15.62 9.74
C ASN A 90 -0.64 -15.48 8.22
N LEU A 91 -0.58 -16.61 7.50
CA LEU A 91 -0.42 -16.60 6.04
C LEU A 91 -1.59 -15.91 5.32
N ASP A 92 -2.82 -16.13 5.77
CA ASP A 92 -4.01 -15.54 5.16
C ASP A 92 -4.01 -14.02 5.32
N ASP A 93 -3.62 -13.51 6.49
CA ASP A 93 -3.48 -12.06 6.72
C ASP A 93 -2.42 -11.46 5.79
N LEU A 94 -1.29 -12.16 5.60
CA LEU A 94 -0.21 -11.72 4.72
C LEU A 94 -0.64 -11.67 3.25
N LEU A 95 -1.30 -12.74 2.77
CA LEU A 95 -1.79 -12.82 1.40
C LEU A 95 -2.91 -11.81 1.15
N PHE A 96 -3.83 -11.67 2.09
CA PHE A 96 -4.92 -10.71 2.02
C PHE A 96 -4.41 -9.26 1.94
N ALA A 97 -3.45 -8.89 2.79
CA ALA A 97 -2.83 -7.57 2.74
C ALA A 97 -2.09 -7.31 1.41
N ARG A 98 -1.40 -8.33 0.88
CA ARG A 98 -0.77 -8.25 -0.44
C ARG A 98 -1.80 -7.99 -1.53
N ASP A 99 -2.89 -8.75 -1.56
CA ASP A 99 -3.91 -8.64 -2.61
C ASP A 99 -4.65 -7.30 -2.56
N LEU A 100 -4.93 -6.79 -1.35
CA LEU A 100 -5.50 -5.46 -1.14
C LEU A 100 -4.61 -4.34 -1.71
N LEU A 101 -3.31 -4.36 -1.42
CA LEU A 101 -2.38 -3.37 -1.95
C LEU A 101 -2.16 -3.53 -3.46
N LEU A 102 -2.13 -4.76 -3.98
CA LEU A 102 -2.06 -5.01 -5.42
C LEU A 102 -3.24 -4.33 -6.14
N GLN A 103 -4.46 -4.56 -5.65
CA GLN A 103 -5.66 -3.97 -6.23
C GLN A 103 -5.65 -2.44 -6.16
N ALA A 104 -5.30 -1.88 -4.99
CA ALA A 104 -5.25 -0.43 -4.80
C ALA A 104 -4.21 0.27 -5.70
N ILE A 105 -2.98 -0.29 -5.77
CA ILE A 105 -1.93 0.28 -6.63
C ILE A 105 -2.30 0.13 -8.11
N MET A 106 -3.01 -0.95 -8.48
CA MET A 106 -3.48 -1.13 -9.85
C MET A 106 -4.49 -0.04 -10.24
N TYR A 107 -5.46 0.28 -9.37
CA TYR A 107 -6.35 1.42 -9.56
C TYR A 107 -5.57 2.73 -9.62
N GLY A 108 -4.64 2.96 -8.70
CA GLY A 108 -3.84 4.18 -8.68
C GLY A 108 -3.02 4.38 -9.96
N ARG A 109 -2.47 3.30 -10.53
CA ARG A 109 -1.80 3.34 -11.83
C ARG A 109 -2.73 3.84 -12.94
N TYR A 110 -4.00 3.43 -12.94
CA TYR A 110 -4.97 3.89 -13.94
C TYR A 110 -5.42 5.33 -13.68
N HIS A 111 -5.68 5.72 -12.43
CA HIS A 111 -5.95 7.13 -12.08
C HIS A 111 -4.81 8.06 -12.52
N ALA A 112 -3.56 7.67 -12.26
CA ALA A 112 -2.39 8.45 -12.65
C ALA A 112 -2.22 8.54 -14.18
N LYS A 113 -2.62 7.51 -14.94
CA LYS A 113 -2.64 7.55 -16.40
C LYS A 113 -3.68 8.51 -16.94
N VAL A 114 -4.91 8.47 -16.41
CA VAL A 114 -6.00 9.38 -16.82
C VAL A 114 -5.59 10.83 -16.55
N LYS A 115 -5.03 11.14 -15.38
CA LYS A 115 -4.54 12.49 -15.06
C LYS A 115 -3.44 13.01 -15.99
N LYS A 116 -2.64 12.13 -16.57
CA LYS A 116 -1.58 12.51 -17.51
C LYS A 116 -2.14 12.87 -18.90
N GLU A 117 -3.28 12.29 -19.27
CA GLU A 117 -3.95 12.52 -20.55
C GLU A 117 -4.96 13.67 -20.51
N ALA A 118 -5.31 14.15 -19.31
CA ALA A 118 -6.13 15.34 -19.06
C ALA A 118 -5.29 16.62 -19.07
#